data_AF-A0A1I7RT50-F1
#
_entry.id   AF-A0A1I7RT50-F1
#
_cell.length_a   1.000
_cell.length_b   1.000
_cell.length_c   1.000
_cell.angle_alpha   90.00
_cell.angle_beta   90.00
_cell.angle_gamma   90.00
#
_symmetry.space_group_name_H-M   'P 1'
#
loop_
_entity.id
_entity.type
_entity.pdbx_description
1 polymer ?
#
loop_
_entity_poly.entity_id
_entity_poly.type
_entity_poly.pdbx_seq_one_letter_code
_entity_poly.pdbx_strand_id
1 'polypeptide(L)'
;MNSLTIFSMTILVATTLAAPFAVPPPLLPPGFDELLPSESKQKLMELHLNRDLTFEQRREAIEQVFDELPQEILAKLPLPPGLERLPEEHKQKFRNLQMDRSMTAVDRHNKVKEMVSQLPEELQQVVNPPAGIPPMVRGFPSRPPPGFEAIVGPSVFKQLVKVHESTDLTVPEKKNMIDLIMRQVPRAQLEKLPLPPGFDLLPFEAIQRVRAIFTNFEINWDERHRLVMNFIQQLPREQRRLLRPSPPPFIMELPVEVREQIEDIFDDVALSPPERFHKMRLVFQSLPEEMKARLPPLPDKMPPPPPMMTSL
;
A
#
# COMPACT_ATOMS: atom_id res chain seq x y z
N MET A 1 -4.15 -24.93 -6.54
CA MET A 1 -5.48 -24.35 -6.82
C MET A 1 -5.45 -22.93 -6.31
N ASN A 2 -5.13 -22.00 -7.21
CA ASN A 2 -4.58 -20.71 -6.86
C ASN A 2 -5.70 -19.71 -6.54
N SER A 3 -5.67 -19.21 -5.31
CA SER A 3 -6.61 -18.23 -4.77
C SER A 3 -6.38 -16.89 -5.46
N LEU A 4 -7.22 -16.57 -6.47
CA LEU A 4 -7.15 -15.32 -7.20
C LEU A 4 -8.10 -14.30 -6.57
N THR A 5 -7.51 -13.22 -6.06
CA THR A 5 -8.11 -12.04 -5.45
C THR A 5 -9.29 -11.52 -6.27
N ILE A 6 -10.40 -11.26 -5.56
CA ILE A 6 -11.69 -10.82 -6.07
C ILE A 6 -11.55 -9.41 -6.65
N PHE A 7 -11.91 -9.26 -7.92
CA PHE A 7 -11.91 -8.05 -8.76
C PHE A 7 -13.35 -7.60 -9.01
N SER A 8 -14.20 -7.69 -7.99
CA SER A 8 -15.52 -7.08 -8.06
C SER A 8 -15.33 -5.57 -8.13
N MET A 9 -16.12 -4.90 -8.98
CA MET A 9 -16.24 -3.44 -9.01
C MET A 9 -16.99 -2.97 -7.75
N THR A 10 -16.48 -3.41 -6.61
CA THR A 10 -16.84 -3.01 -5.27
C THR A 10 -16.11 -1.70 -5.04
N ILE A 11 -16.81 -0.64 -4.65
CA ILE A 11 -16.11 0.40 -3.90
C ILE A 11 -15.55 -0.30 -2.68
N LEU A 12 -14.24 -0.47 -2.70
CA LEU A 12 -13.49 -0.98 -1.59
C LEU A 12 -13.43 0.15 -0.55
N VAL A 13 -14.45 0.21 0.30
CA VAL A 13 -14.30 0.81 1.63
C VAL A 13 -13.39 -0.13 2.41
N ALA A 14 -12.10 0.10 2.26
CA ALA A 14 -11.08 -0.61 3.01
C ALA A 14 -11.08 -0.10 4.44
N THR A 15 -11.93 -0.68 5.29
CA THR A 15 -11.71 -0.68 6.74
C THR A 15 -10.49 -1.56 7.04
N THR A 16 -9.33 -0.92 6.92
CA THR A 16 -8.05 -1.03 7.66
C THR A 16 -7.69 -2.34 8.36
N LEU A 17 -6.42 -2.74 8.19
CA LEU A 17 -5.40 -2.61 9.25
C LEU A 17 -3.99 -2.46 8.61
N ALA A 18 -3.17 -1.57 9.20
CA ALA A 18 -1.73 -1.32 8.97
C ALA A 18 -1.28 -0.21 7.98
N ALA A 19 -1.62 1.06 8.28
CA ALA A 19 -0.72 2.23 8.26
C ALA A 19 -1.48 3.46 8.83
N PRO A 20 -1.15 4.03 10.01
CA PRO A 20 -1.94 5.11 10.61
C PRO A 20 -1.51 6.52 10.17
N PHE A 21 -0.91 6.66 8.98
CA PHE A 21 -0.72 7.96 8.32
C PHE A 21 -1.16 7.93 6.86
N ALA A 22 -2.15 7.10 6.54
CA ALA A 22 -2.96 7.42 5.38
C ALA A 22 -3.73 8.70 5.75
N VAL A 23 -3.49 9.79 5.00
CA VAL A 23 -4.56 10.72 4.66
C VAL A 23 -5.81 9.85 4.49
N PRO A 24 -6.93 10.11 5.20
CA PRO A 24 -8.12 9.27 5.09
C PRO A 24 -8.31 9.01 3.60
N PRO A 25 -8.35 7.73 3.16
CA PRO A 25 -8.41 7.44 1.74
C PRO A 25 -9.52 8.33 1.19
N PRO A 26 -9.25 9.10 0.12
CA PRO A 26 -10.24 10.02 -0.39
C PRO A 26 -11.54 9.22 -0.57
N LEU A 27 -12.64 9.74 -0.02
CA LEU A 27 -13.92 9.01 0.05
C LEU A 27 -14.39 8.56 -1.35
N LEU A 28 -13.88 9.24 -2.38
CA LEU A 28 -13.97 8.87 -3.77
C LEU A 28 -12.59 8.52 -4.35
N PRO A 29 -12.50 7.54 -5.27
CA PRO A 29 -11.24 7.23 -5.95
C PRO A 29 -10.70 8.43 -6.75
N PRO A 30 -9.38 8.49 -7.01
CA PRO A 30 -8.78 9.54 -7.84
C PRO A 30 -9.51 9.68 -9.19
N GLY A 31 -9.84 10.90 -9.58
CA GLY A 31 -10.53 11.22 -10.84
C GLY A 31 -12.06 11.05 -10.82
N PHE A 32 -12.65 10.50 -9.74
CA PHE A 32 -14.12 10.39 -9.64
C PHE A 32 -14.76 11.70 -9.19
N ASP A 33 -14.05 12.51 -8.40
CA ASP A 33 -14.60 13.77 -7.88
C ASP A 33 -14.91 14.76 -9.02
N GLU A 34 -14.16 14.82 -10.11
CA GLU A 34 -14.48 15.76 -11.19
C GLU A 34 -15.62 15.29 -12.11
N LEU A 35 -15.94 13.98 -12.07
CA LEU A 35 -16.80 13.34 -13.07
C LEU A 35 -18.17 12.94 -12.53
N LEU A 36 -18.29 12.64 -11.24
CA LEU A 36 -19.55 12.20 -10.66
C LEU A 36 -20.51 13.38 -10.42
N PRO A 37 -21.83 13.18 -10.65
CA PRO A 37 -22.85 14.15 -10.23
C PRO A 37 -22.82 14.34 -8.71
N SER A 38 -23.10 15.56 -8.24
CA SER A 38 -23.09 15.89 -6.81
C SER A 38 -23.96 14.94 -5.97
N GLU A 39 -25.12 14.52 -6.50
CA GLU A 39 -26.01 13.57 -5.83
C GLU A 39 -25.35 12.19 -5.66
N SER A 40 -24.75 11.64 -6.72
CA SER A 40 -24.05 10.35 -6.66
C SER A 40 -22.86 10.40 -5.71
N LYS A 41 -22.08 11.49 -5.70
CA LYS A 41 -20.98 11.68 -4.75
C LYS A 41 -21.47 11.62 -3.32
N GLN A 42 -22.54 12.35 -3.02
CA GLN A 42 -23.10 12.41 -1.67
C GLN A 42 -23.58 11.02 -1.23
N LYS A 43 -24.32 10.30 -2.08
CA LYS A 43 -24.72 8.91 -1.81
C LYS A 43 -23.52 8.00 -1.53
N LEU A 44 -22.47 8.08 -2.35
CA LEU A 44 -21.25 7.29 -2.15
C LEU A 44 -20.54 7.62 -0.84
N MET A 45 -20.45 8.90 -0.46
CA MET A 45 -19.86 9.34 0.81
C MET A 45 -20.68 8.85 2.01
N GLU A 46 -22.01 8.94 1.94
CA GLU A 46 -22.91 8.46 2.99
C GLU A 46 -22.77 6.94 3.18
N LEU A 47 -22.74 6.16 2.09
CA LEU A 47 -22.53 4.71 2.14
C LEU A 47 -21.16 4.32 2.72
N HIS A 48 -20.14 5.14 2.48
CA HIS A 48 -18.79 4.92 3.01
C HIS A 48 -18.71 5.17 4.53
N LEU A 49 -19.44 6.18 5.00
CA LEU A 49 -19.45 6.59 6.40
C LEU A 49 -20.48 5.80 7.24
N ASN A 50 -21.44 5.15 6.59
CA ASN A 50 -22.47 4.35 7.26
C ASN A 50 -21.87 3.09 7.91
N ARG A 51 -21.93 3.06 9.25
CA ARG A 51 -21.42 1.98 10.10
C ARG A 51 -22.42 0.84 10.32
N ASP A 52 -23.68 1.03 9.93
CA ASP A 52 -24.77 0.07 10.14
C ASP A 52 -24.89 -0.93 8.98
N LEU A 53 -24.21 -0.66 7.84
CA LEU A 53 -24.20 -1.55 6.68
C LEU A 53 -23.10 -2.61 6.79
N THR A 54 -23.47 -3.86 6.50
CA THR A 54 -22.49 -4.93 6.25
C THR A 54 -21.70 -4.65 4.97
N PHE A 55 -20.57 -5.34 4.79
CA PHE A 55 -19.74 -5.18 3.59
C PHE A 55 -20.52 -5.47 2.30
N GLU A 56 -21.30 -6.55 2.26
CA GLU A 56 -22.09 -6.91 1.08
C GLU A 56 -23.20 -5.89 0.79
N GLN A 57 -23.93 -5.45 1.83
CA GLN A 57 -24.96 -4.43 1.67
C GLN A 57 -24.37 -3.11 1.17
N ARG A 58 -23.21 -2.73 1.69
CA ARG A 58 -22.48 -1.54 1.23
C ARG A 58 -22.06 -1.70 -0.24
N ARG A 59 -21.54 -2.86 -0.63
CA ARG A 59 -21.16 -3.16 -2.02
C ARG A 59 -22.35 -3.05 -2.96
N GLU A 60 -23.49 -3.64 -2.61
CA GLU A 60 -24.71 -3.62 -3.42
C GLU A 60 -25.29 -2.20 -3.56
N ALA A 61 -25.37 -1.45 -2.46
CA ALA A 61 -25.85 -0.07 -2.50
C ALA A 61 -24.97 0.82 -3.36
N ILE A 62 -23.66 0.59 -3.34
CA ILE A 62 -22.69 1.27 -4.19
C ILE A 62 -22.90 0.91 -5.66
N GLU A 63 -23.12 -0.37 -5.96
CA GLU A 63 -23.38 -0.86 -7.32
C GLU A 63 -24.61 -0.16 -7.90
N GLN A 64 -25.68 -0.03 -7.12
CA GLN A 64 -26.88 0.72 -7.51
C GLN A 64 -26.58 2.18 -7.88
N VAL A 65 -25.72 2.85 -7.11
CA VAL A 65 -25.31 4.23 -7.44
C VAL A 65 -24.62 4.29 -8.81
N PHE A 66 -23.80 3.31 -9.16
CA PHE A 66 -23.15 3.25 -10.47
C PHE A 66 -24.11 2.87 -11.61
N ASP A 67 -25.09 2.01 -11.36
CA ASP A 67 -26.10 1.64 -12.37
C ASP A 67 -27.03 2.81 -12.71
N GLU A 68 -27.27 3.71 -11.75
CA GLU A 68 -28.03 4.95 -11.93
C GLU A 68 -27.26 6.03 -12.71
N LEU A 69 -25.92 5.94 -12.83
CA LEU A 69 -25.13 6.97 -13.51
C LEU A 69 -25.44 7.04 -15.00
N PRO A 70 -25.49 8.25 -15.59
CA PRO A 70 -25.54 8.42 -17.04
C PRO A 70 -24.39 7.69 -17.74
N GLN A 71 -24.68 7.07 -18.89
CA GLN A 71 -23.70 6.32 -19.66
C GLN A 71 -22.50 7.18 -20.09
N GLU A 72 -22.73 8.46 -20.34
CA GLU A 72 -21.66 9.42 -20.64
C GLU A 72 -20.68 9.60 -19.47
N ILE A 73 -21.18 9.56 -18.23
CA ILE A 73 -20.34 9.66 -17.02
C ILE A 73 -19.57 8.36 -16.83
N LEU A 74 -20.25 7.21 -16.93
CA LEU A 74 -19.61 5.90 -16.84
C LEU A 74 -18.46 5.73 -17.85
N ALA A 75 -18.64 6.21 -19.08
CA ALA A 75 -17.61 6.15 -20.12
C ALA A 75 -16.36 6.97 -19.78
N LYS A 76 -16.54 8.10 -19.08
CA LYS A 76 -15.47 9.03 -18.68
C LYS A 76 -14.74 8.60 -17.42
N LEU A 77 -15.31 7.70 -16.61
CA LEU A 77 -14.69 7.24 -15.38
C LEU A 77 -13.29 6.65 -15.65
N PRO A 78 -12.31 6.91 -14.76
CA PRO A 78 -10.98 6.35 -14.92
C PRO A 78 -11.01 4.84 -14.71
N LEU A 79 -10.15 4.12 -15.45
CA LEU A 79 -9.98 2.69 -15.24
C LEU A 79 -9.29 2.43 -13.89
N PRO A 80 -9.51 1.26 -13.28
CA PRO A 80 -8.79 0.87 -12.07
C PRO A 80 -7.26 0.96 -12.25
N PRO A 81 -6.52 1.28 -11.18
CA PRO A 81 -5.07 1.26 -11.18
C PRO A 81 -4.52 -0.07 -11.71
N GLY A 82 -3.52 -0.01 -12.57
CA GLY A 82 -2.97 -1.17 -13.28
C GLY A 82 -3.63 -1.44 -14.63
N LEU A 83 -4.96 -1.37 -14.75
CA LEU A 83 -5.65 -1.49 -16.05
C LEU A 83 -5.40 -0.27 -16.94
N GLU A 84 -5.19 0.90 -16.34
CA GLU A 84 -4.80 2.14 -17.04
C GLU A 84 -3.48 2.03 -17.83
N ARG A 85 -2.62 1.06 -17.48
CA ARG A 85 -1.30 0.84 -18.08
C ARG A 85 -1.31 -0.16 -19.23
N LEU A 86 -2.45 -0.78 -19.50
CA LEU A 86 -2.59 -1.70 -20.61
C LEU A 86 -2.56 -0.94 -21.96
N PRO A 87 -2.25 -1.60 -23.08
CA PRO A 87 -2.45 -1.01 -24.39
C PRO A 87 -3.91 -0.60 -24.63
N GLU A 88 -4.13 0.43 -25.44
CA GLU A 88 -5.45 1.06 -25.62
C GLU A 88 -6.53 0.08 -26.11
N GLU A 89 -6.15 -0.91 -26.94
CA GLU A 89 -7.04 -1.98 -27.37
C GLU A 89 -7.64 -2.77 -26.19
N HIS A 90 -6.83 -3.05 -25.17
CA HIS A 90 -7.28 -3.75 -23.97
C HIS A 90 -8.10 -2.81 -23.07
N LYS A 91 -7.67 -1.56 -22.90
CA LYS A 91 -8.43 -0.55 -22.14
C LYS A 91 -9.85 -0.40 -22.67
N GLN A 92 -10.03 -0.35 -23.99
CA GLN A 92 -11.35 -0.22 -24.59
C GLN A 92 -12.25 -1.43 -24.27
N LYS A 93 -11.71 -2.65 -24.23
CA LYS A 93 -12.47 -3.85 -23.83
C LYS A 93 -12.96 -3.73 -22.39
N PHE A 94 -12.12 -3.25 -21.46
CA PHE A 94 -12.52 -3.01 -20.07
C PHE A 94 -13.54 -1.88 -19.92
N ARG A 95 -13.41 -0.80 -20.68
CA ARG A 95 -14.40 0.30 -20.70
C ARG A 95 -15.76 -0.18 -21.22
N ASN A 96 -15.78 -0.95 -22.31
CA ASN A 96 -17.02 -1.51 -22.84
C ASN A 96 -17.71 -2.41 -21.81
N LEU A 97 -16.93 -3.23 -21.10
CA LEU A 97 -17.41 -4.10 -20.04
C LEU A 97 -17.97 -3.31 -18.83
N GLN A 98 -17.37 -2.17 -18.50
CA GLN A 98 -17.86 -1.26 -17.45
C GLN A 98 -19.21 -0.63 -17.82
N MET A 99 -19.44 -0.35 -19.10
CA MET A 99 -20.69 0.23 -19.61
C MET A 99 -21.78 -0.82 -19.85
N ASP A 100 -21.47 -2.11 -19.78
CA ASP A 100 -22.41 -3.18 -20.03
C ASP A 100 -23.36 -3.39 -18.84
N ARG A 101 -24.62 -3.01 -19.05
CA ARG A 101 -25.72 -3.14 -18.09
C ARG A 101 -26.45 -4.49 -18.17
N SER A 102 -26.09 -5.34 -19.13
CA SER A 102 -26.72 -6.66 -19.29
C SER A 102 -26.18 -7.70 -18.30
N MET A 103 -25.11 -7.38 -17.56
CA MET A 103 -24.43 -8.27 -16.64
C MET A 103 -24.39 -7.70 -15.22
N THR A 104 -24.46 -8.60 -14.23
CA THR A 104 -24.30 -8.24 -12.81
C THR A 104 -22.85 -7.82 -12.51
N ALA A 105 -22.57 -7.09 -11.43
CA ALA A 105 -21.16 -6.81 -11.08
C ALA A 105 -20.32 -8.07 -10.82
N VAL A 106 -20.95 -9.17 -10.38
CA VAL A 106 -20.27 -10.46 -10.19
C VAL A 106 -19.88 -11.06 -11.54
N ASP A 107 -20.76 -11.01 -12.54
CA ASP A 107 -20.45 -11.50 -13.88
C ASP A 107 -19.41 -10.60 -14.56
N ARG A 108 -19.56 -9.29 -14.42
CA ARG A 108 -18.60 -8.28 -14.87
C ARG A 108 -17.22 -8.55 -14.27
N HIS A 109 -17.17 -8.82 -12.97
CA HIS A 109 -15.94 -9.21 -12.29
C HIS A 109 -15.32 -10.45 -12.94
N ASN A 110 -16.09 -11.53 -13.05
CA ASN A 110 -15.59 -12.79 -13.58
C ASN A 110 -15.05 -12.60 -15.00
N LYS A 111 -15.70 -11.73 -15.79
CA LYS A 111 -15.24 -11.37 -17.13
C LYS A 111 -13.95 -10.56 -17.13
N VAL A 112 -13.81 -9.57 -16.22
CA VAL A 112 -12.52 -8.86 -16.02
C VAL A 112 -11.42 -9.86 -15.70
N LYS A 113 -11.67 -10.80 -14.78
CA LYS A 113 -10.70 -11.82 -14.37
C LYS A 113 -10.28 -12.72 -15.53
N GLU A 114 -11.25 -13.17 -16.32
CA GLU A 114 -11.00 -13.95 -17.53
C GLU A 114 -10.15 -13.16 -18.52
N MET A 115 -10.52 -11.92 -18.82
CA MET A 115 -9.78 -11.04 -19.72
C MET A 115 -8.34 -10.81 -19.26
N VAL A 116 -8.13 -10.58 -17.96
CA VAL A 116 -6.79 -10.42 -17.39
C VAL A 116 -5.98 -11.71 -17.49
N SER A 117 -6.58 -12.87 -17.27
CA SER A 117 -5.90 -14.17 -17.40
C SER A 117 -5.49 -14.53 -18.84
N GLN A 118 -6.12 -13.89 -19.83
CA GLN A 118 -5.82 -14.06 -21.26
C GLN A 118 -4.78 -13.05 -21.77
N LEU A 119 -4.34 -12.10 -20.95
CA LEU A 119 -3.29 -11.15 -21.34
C LEU A 119 -1.94 -11.87 -21.47
N PRO A 120 -1.00 -11.38 -22.28
CA PRO A 120 0.41 -11.77 -22.23
C PRO A 120 0.98 -11.64 -20.81
N GLU A 121 1.90 -12.52 -20.42
CA GLU A 121 2.46 -12.59 -19.06
C GLU A 121 3.03 -11.24 -18.58
N GLU A 122 3.68 -10.50 -19.47
CA GLU A 122 4.19 -9.15 -19.22
C GLU A 122 3.09 -8.17 -18.79
N LEU A 123 1.93 -8.23 -19.45
CA LEU A 123 0.77 -7.40 -19.13
C LEU A 123 0.00 -7.92 -17.91
N GLN A 124 0.03 -9.23 -17.66
CA GLN A 124 -0.51 -9.80 -16.43
C GLN A 124 0.25 -9.29 -15.21
N GLN A 125 1.58 -9.16 -15.28
CA GLN A 125 2.38 -8.62 -14.18
C GLN A 125 2.10 -7.13 -13.91
N VAL A 126 1.71 -6.38 -14.94
CA VAL A 126 1.29 -4.97 -14.82
C VAL A 126 -0.03 -4.85 -14.06
N VAL A 127 -0.97 -5.78 -14.27
CA VAL A 127 -2.30 -5.77 -13.63
C VAL A 127 -2.29 -6.49 -12.27
N ASN A 128 -1.57 -7.59 -12.18
CA ASN A 128 -1.46 -8.49 -11.03
C ASN A 128 0.03 -8.73 -10.69
N PRO A 129 0.69 -7.81 -9.99
CA PRO A 129 2.06 -8.06 -9.53
C PRO A 129 2.08 -9.29 -8.60
N PRO A 130 3.13 -10.12 -8.64
CA PRO A 130 3.17 -11.41 -7.96
C PRO A 130 2.96 -11.31 -6.44
N ALA A 131 2.12 -12.22 -5.93
CA ALA A 131 1.81 -12.37 -4.52
C ALA A 131 3.02 -12.89 -3.74
N GLY A 132 3.79 -11.97 -3.15
CA GLY A 132 4.97 -12.28 -2.34
C GLY A 132 5.61 -11.05 -1.70
N ILE A 133 5.24 -9.86 -2.16
CA ILE A 133 5.61 -8.60 -1.51
C ILE A 133 4.39 -8.13 -0.70
N PRO A 134 4.47 -8.03 0.64
CA PRO A 134 3.37 -7.51 1.44
C PRO A 134 3.01 -6.09 0.97
N PRO A 135 1.73 -5.70 1.00
CA PRO A 135 1.27 -4.40 0.52
C PRO A 135 1.62 -3.32 1.56
N MET A 136 2.90 -3.01 1.73
CA MET A 136 3.33 -1.82 2.42
C MET A 136 3.63 -0.73 1.38
N VAL A 137 2.88 0.36 1.50
CA VAL A 137 2.95 1.59 0.67
C VAL A 137 2.37 1.43 -0.74
N ARG A 138 1.04 1.62 -0.88
CA ARG A 138 0.47 1.90 -2.21
C ARG A 138 0.93 3.27 -2.67
N GLY A 139 1.96 3.26 -3.50
CA GLY A 139 2.39 4.39 -4.32
C GLY A 139 3.83 4.80 -4.04
N PHE A 140 4.61 4.89 -5.12
CA PHE A 140 5.77 5.76 -5.11
C PHE A 140 5.28 7.18 -4.74
N PRO A 141 5.89 7.86 -3.78
CA PRO A 141 5.40 9.15 -3.30
C PRO A 141 5.20 10.13 -4.46
N SER A 142 4.12 10.91 -4.47
CA SER A 142 3.82 11.83 -5.57
C SER A 142 4.75 13.04 -5.62
N ARG A 143 5.54 13.28 -4.56
CA ARG A 143 6.50 14.38 -4.48
C ARG A 143 7.71 14.00 -3.62
N PRO A 144 8.89 14.61 -3.86
CA PRO A 144 10.01 14.50 -2.93
C PRO A 144 9.66 15.07 -1.54
N PRO A 145 10.35 14.63 -0.46
CA PRO A 145 10.03 15.06 0.90
C PRO A 145 10.20 16.58 1.13
N PRO A 146 9.47 17.17 2.09
CA PRO A 146 9.65 18.56 2.47
C PRO A 146 11.09 18.88 2.88
N GLY A 147 11.60 20.06 2.50
CA GLY A 147 12.96 20.50 2.83
C GLY A 147 14.07 19.94 1.93
N PHE A 148 13.80 18.96 1.05
CA PHE A 148 14.79 18.43 0.12
C PHE A 148 15.34 19.51 -0.83
N GLU A 149 14.49 20.42 -1.31
CA GLU A 149 14.87 21.47 -2.25
C GLU A 149 16.00 22.35 -1.73
N ALA A 150 15.98 22.69 -0.43
CA ALA A 150 17.02 23.52 0.19
C ALA A 150 18.39 22.82 0.23
N ILE A 151 18.43 21.49 0.12
CA ILE A 151 19.64 20.68 0.24
C ILE A 151 20.21 20.33 -1.13
N VAL A 152 19.37 19.82 -2.04
CA VAL A 152 19.81 19.38 -3.38
C VAL A 152 19.78 20.52 -4.42
N GLY A 153 19.15 21.64 -4.08
CA GLY A 153 18.99 22.80 -4.94
C GLY A 153 17.79 22.70 -5.90
N PRO A 154 17.33 23.84 -6.43
CA PRO A 154 16.08 23.92 -7.20
C PRO A 154 16.13 23.12 -8.52
N SER A 155 17.30 23.07 -9.17
CA SER A 155 17.47 22.34 -10.43
C SER A 155 17.27 20.83 -10.26
N VAL A 156 17.96 20.23 -9.29
CA VAL A 156 17.85 18.79 -8.98
C VAL A 156 16.45 18.47 -8.46
N PHE A 157 15.92 19.32 -7.57
CA PHE A 157 14.59 19.13 -7.00
C PHE A 157 13.50 19.11 -8.08
N LYS A 158 13.56 20.02 -9.07
CA LYS A 158 12.63 20.04 -10.21
C LYS A 158 12.69 18.75 -11.04
N GLN A 159 13.88 18.17 -11.21
CA GLN A 159 14.01 16.88 -11.90
C GLN A 159 13.38 15.75 -11.10
N LEU A 160 13.61 15.71 -9.78
CA LEU A 160 12.98 14.72 -8.90
C LEU A 160 11.45 14.84 -8.95
N VAL A 161 10.90 16.05 -8.83
CA VAL A 161 9.45 16.30 -8.95
C VAL A 161 8.89 15.72 -10.25
N LYS A 162 9.55 15.97 -11.39
CA LYS A 162 9.13 15.40 -12.69
C LYS A 162 9.07 13.87 -12.68
N VAL A 163 10.02 13.20 -12.05
CA VAL A 163 10.03 11.72 -11.95
C VAL A 163 8.89 11.23 -11.06
N HIS A 164 8.68 11.88 -9.91
CA HIS A 164 7.62 11.54 -8.98
C HIS A 164 6.22 11.72 -9.60
N GLU A 165 5.99 12.83 -10.31
CA GLU A 165 4.71 13.18 -10.96
C GLU A 165 4.45 12.41 -12.26
N SER A 166 5.48 11.86 -12.91
CA SER A 166 5.31 11.14 -14.18
C SER A 166 4.34 9.96 -14.05
N THR A 167 3.33 9.92 -14.90
CA THR A 167 2.38 8.81 -15.03
C THR A 167 2.89 7.71 -15.95
N ASP A 168 3.91 8.02 -16.75
CA ASP A 168 4.42 7.14 -17.81
C ASP A 168 5.48 6.15 -17.32
N LEU A 169 6.05 6.41 -16.13
CA LEU A 169 7.12 5.61 -15.55
C LEU A 169 6.58 4.59 -14.55
N THR A 170 7.03 3.35 -14.67
CA THR A 170 6.88 2.32 -13.65
C THR A 170 7.68 2.66 -12.38
N VAL A 171 7.33 2.05 -11.26
CA VAL A 171 8.04 2.28 -9.98
C VAL A 171 9.55 1.95 -10.08
N PRO A 172 9.97 0.83 -10.71
CA PRO A 172 11.39 0.55 -10.92
C PRO A 172 12.09 1.63 -11.76
N GLU A 173 11.46 2.11 -12.83
CA GLU A 173 12.01 3.18 -13.67
C GLU A 173 12.13 4.50 -12.90
N LYS A 174 11.14 4.84 -12.08
CA LYS A 174 11.22 6.00 -11.19
C LYS A 174 12.39 5.89 -10.21
N LYS A 175 12.57 4.74 -9.56
CA LYS A 175 13.73 4.50 -8.67
C LYS A 175 15.06 4.68 -9.40
N ASN A 176 15.20 4.08 -10.59
CA ASN A 176 16.41 4.20 -11.40
C ASN A 176 16.69 5.64 -11.81
N MET A 177 15.67 6.38 -12.23
CA MET A 177 15.84 7.76 -12.66
C MET A 177 16.16 8.69 -11.48
N ILE A 178 15.55 8.47 -10.32
CA ILE A 178 15.96 9.16 -9.08
C ILE A 178 17.42 8.85 -8.76
N ASP A 179 17.85 7.59 -8.84
CA ASP A 179 19.25 7.23 -8.57
C ASP A 179 20.21 7.97 -9.50
N LEU A 180 19.89 8.06 -10.80
CA LEU A 180 20.68 8.83 -11.77
C LEU A 180 20.72 10.33 -11.45
N ILE A 181 19.61 10.92 -11.03
CA ILE A 181 19.55 12.33 -10.62
C ILE A 181 20.39 12.55 -9.36
N MET A 182 20.23 11.69 -8.35
CA MET A 182 20.89 11.83 -7.05
C MET A 182 22.41 11.59 -7.14
N ARG A 183 22.89 10.80 -8.11
CA ARG A 183 24.33 10.65 -8.41
C ARG A 183 25.02 11.97 -8.77
N GLN A 184 24.26 12.94 -9.29
CA GLN A 184 24.80 14.25 -9.69
C GLN A 184 24.95 15.20 -8.51
N VAL A 185 24.34 14.89 -7.37
CA VAL A 185 24.38 15.72 -6.17
C VAL A 185 25.72 15.48 -5.44
N PRO A 186 26.49 16.54 -5.13
CA PRO A 186 27.70 16.44 -4.32
C PRO A 186 27.46 15.67 -3.02
N ARG A 187 28.38 14.77 -2.67
CA ARG A 187 28.28 13.94 -1.46
C ARG A 187 28.07 14.75 -0.18
N ALA A 188 28.74 15.89 -0.06
CA ALA A 188 28.59 16.80 1.08
C ALA A 188 27.17 17.41 1.22
N GLN A 189 26.38 17.45 0.15
CA GLN A 189 24.97 17.83 0.21
C GLN A 189 24.08 16.64 0.56
N LEU A 190 24.35 15.47 -0.01
CA LEU A 190 23.62 14.23 0.29
C LEU A 190 23.68 13.87 1.78
N GLU A 191 24.82 14.08 2.42
CA GLU A 191 25.01 13.82 3.86
C GLU A 191 24.18 14.74 4.76
N LYS A 192 23.67 15.86 4.25
CA LYS A 192 22.78 16.77 4.99
C LYS A 192 21.31 16.37 4.90
N LEU A 193 20.96 15.41 4.04
CA LEU A 193 19.58 14.94 3.92
C LEU A 193 19.07 14.38 5.26
N PRO A 194 17.78 14.61 5.58
CA PRO A 194 17.18 14.01 6.75
C PRO A 194 17.19 12.49 6.58
N LEU A 195 17.48 11.79 7.67
CA LEU A 195 17.32 10.35 7.72
C LEU A 195 15.83 10.00 7.81
N PRO A 196 15.45 8.76 7.45
CA PRO A 196 14.09 8.30 7.69
C PRO A 196 13.72 8.39 9.19
N PRO A 197 12.43 8.51 9.52
CA PRO A 197 11.99 8.65 10.92
C PRO A 197 12.57 7.57 11.83
N GLY A 198 13.04 7.98 13.02
CA GLY A 198 13.59 7.11 14.05
C GLY A 198 15.08 6.80 13.89
N PHE A 199 15.64 6.91 12.67
CA PHE A 199 17.08 6.68 12.46
C PHE A 199 17.95 7.75 13.09
N ASP A 200 17.41 8.96 13.26
CA ASP A 200 18.02 10.07 13.99
C ASP A 200 18.14 9.82 15.49
N LEU A 201 17.40 8.85 16.03
CA LEU A 201 17.44 8.43 17.44
C LEU A 201 18.49 7.35 17.72
N LEU A 202 19.12 6.79 16.69
CA LEU A 202 20.16 5.77 16.84
C LEU A 202 21.45 6.36 17.44
N PRO A 203 22.34 5.53 18.02
CA PRO A 203 23.66 5.98 18.42
C PRO A 203 24.46 6.57 17.25
N PHE A 204 25.38 7.49 17.54
CA PHE A 204 26.16 8.20 16.52
C PHE A 204 26.81 7.28 15.48
N GLU A 205 27.45 6.18 15.91
CA GLU A 205 28.08 5.22 15.00
C GLU A 205 27.07 4.55 14.05
N ALA A 206 25.88 4.23 14.57
CA ALA A 206 24.79 3.66 13.78
C ALA A 206 24.25 4.66 12.76
N ILE A 207 24.10 5.94 13.16
CA ILE A 207 23.73 7.04 12.26
C ILE A 207 24.74 7.17 11.12
N GLN A 208 26.04 7.19 11.42
CA GLN A 208 27.09 7.33 10.40
C GLN A 208 27.07 6.17 9.41
N ARG A 209 26.91 4.93 9.89
CA ARG A 209 26.82 3.74 9.04
C ARG A 209 25.60 3.79 8.12
N VAL A 210 24.44 4.18 8.64
CA VAL A 210 23.22 4.32 7.84
C VAL A 210 23.35 5.42 6.79
N ARG A 211 23.92 6.58 7.16
CA ARG A 211 24.21 7.67 6.21
C ARG A 211 25.08 7.18 5.08
N ALA A 212 26.19 6.48 5.39
CA ALA A 212 27.09 5.94 4.37
C ALA A 212 26.38 5.02 3.37
N ILE A 213 25.41 4.21 3.83
CA ILE A 213 24.61 3.36 2.94
C ILE A 213 23.67 4.21 2.08
N PHE A 214 22.89 5.13 2.68
CA PHE A 214 21.92 5.95 1.95
C PHE A 214 22.55 6.88 0.92
N THR A 215 23.74 7.40 1.20
CA THR A 215 24.46 8.29 0.28
C THR A 215 25.32 7.55 -0.73
N ASN A 216 25.40 6.21 -0.68
CA ASN A 216 26.12 5.43 -1.66
C ASN A 216 25.27 5.23 -2.92
N PHE A 217 25.45 6.11 -3.89
CA PHE A 217 24.77 6.00 -5.19
C PHE A 217 25.55 5.19 -6.23
N GLU A 218 26.70 4.61 -5.89
CA GLU A 218 27.41 3.67 -6.78
C GLU A 218 26.63 2.36 -6.94
N ILE A 219 25.94 1.95 -5.88
CA ILE A 219 25.00 0.81 -5.87
C ILE A 219 23.57 1.28 -6.15
N ASN A 220 22.73 0.36 -6.62
CA ASN A 220 21.32 0.64 -6.91
C ASN A 220 20.46 0.69 -5.64
N TRP A 221 19.23 1.18 -5.77
CA TRP A 221 18.27 1.28 -4.69
C TRP A 221 18.03 -0.04 -3.95
N ASP A 222 17.86 -1.16 -4.65
CA ASP A 222 17.54 -2.46 -4.05
C ASP A 222 18.69 -2.96 -3.16
N GLU A 223 19.92 -2.77 -3.62
CA GLU A 223 21.11 -3.13 -2.87
C GLU A 223 21.28 -2.24 -1.63
N ARG A 224 21.05 -0.92 -1.74
CA ARG A 224 21.02 -0.05 -0.56
C ARG A 224 19.96 -0.48 0.44
N HIS A 225 18.75 -0.78 -0.05
CA HIS A 225 17.65 -1.22 0.79
C HIS A 225 18.01 -2.52 1.53
N ARG A 226 18.59 -3.48 0.82
CA ARG A 226 19.08 -4.74 1.40
C ARG A 226 20.14 -4.50 2.49
N LEU A 227 21.10 -3.62 2.23
CA LEU A 227 22.15 -3.27 3.20
C LEU A 227 21.58 -2.59 4.45
N VAL A 228 20.63 -1.66 4.29
CA VAL A 228 19.92 -1.03 5.41
C VAL A 228 19.14 -2.09 6.20
N MET A 229 18.41 -2.98 5.55
CA MET A 229 17.63 -4.01 6.25
C MET A 229 18.53 -4.99 7.02
N ASN A 230 19.64 -5.42 6.43
CA ASN A 230 20.62 -6.25 7.13
C ASN A 230 21.23 -5.51 8.33
N PHE A 231 21.57 -4.23 8.17
CA PHE A 231 22.03 -3.40 9.28
C PHE A 231 21.00 -3.32 10.41
N ILE A 232 19.72 -3.06 10.09
CA ILE A 232 18.64 -3.01 11.08
C ILE A 232 18.53 -4.35 11.82
N GLN A 233 18.62 -5.48 11.14
CA GLN A 233 18.54 -6.81 11.76
C GLN A 233 19.69 -7.06 12.77
N GLN A 234 20.85 -6.45 12.55
CA GLN A 234 22.01 -6.55 13.45
C GLN A 234 21.92 -5.59 14.66
N LEU A 235 20.98 -4.64 14.65
CA LEU A 235 20.84 -3.71 15.77
C LEU A 235 20.31 -4.43 17.03
N PRO A 236 20.78 -4.02 18.23
CA PRO A 236 20.17 -4.41 19.49
C PRO A 236 18.66 -4.17 19.49
N ARG A 237 17.91 -5.01 20.22
CA ARG A 237 16.45 -4.93 20.32
C ARG A 237 15.97 -3.51 20.58
N GLU A 238 16.49 -2.85 21.61
CA GLU A 238 16.10 -1.49 21.99
C GLU A 238 16.31 -0.45 20.88
N GLN A 239 17.34 -0.62 20.04
CA GLN A 239 17.59 0.29 18.92
C GLN A 239 16.68 0.00 17.74
N ARG A 240 16.38 -1.28 17.47
CA ARG A 240 15.37 -1.65 16.46
C ARG A 240 14.00 -1.05 16.81
N ARG A 241 13.66 -1.00 18.11
CA ARG A 241 12.39 -0.42 18.58
C ARG A 241 12.24 1.07 18.20
N LEU A 242 13.33 1.84 18.17
CA LEU A 242 13.32 3.25 17.76
C LEU A 242 12.94 3.45 16.29
N LEU A 243 13.20 2.43 15.46
CA LEU A 243 12.91 2.44 14.03
C LEU A 243 11.50 1.92 13.72
N ARG A 244 10.81 1.36 14.72
CA ARG A 244 9.44 0.89 14.56
C ARG A 244 8.49 2.08 14.61
N PRO A 245 7.43 2.07 13.80
CA PRO A 245 6.33 3.01 14.00
C PRO A 245 5.73 2.81 15.39
N SER A 246 5.25 3.90 16.00
CA SER A 246 4.50 3.82 17.26
C SER A 246 3.35 2.82 17.11
N PRO A 247 3.10 1.96 18.11
CA PRO A 247 1.94 1.09 18.10
C PRO A 247 0.65 1.90 17.96
N PRO A 248 -0.39 1.37 17.28
CA PRO A 248 -1.70 1.98 17.24
C PRO A 248 -2.26 2.27 18.65
N PRO A 249 -3.09 3.31 18.83
CA PRO A 249 -3.66 3.64 20.14
C PRO A 249 -4.34 2.47 20.85
N PHE A 250 -5.11 1.66 20.11
CA PHE A 250 -5.78 0.49 20.68
C PHE A 250 -4.80 -0.56 21.24
N ILE A 251 -3.58 -0.67 20.70
CA ILE A 251 -2.54 -1.54 21.27
C ILE A 251 -1.98 -0.91 22.54
N MET A 252 -1.79 0.41 22.57
CA MET A 252 -1.30 1.14 23.74
C MET A 252 -2.27 1.04 24.93
N GLU A 253 -3.56 0.89 24.68
CA GLU A 253 -4.61 0.71 25.70
C GLU A 253 -4.70 -0.71 26.27
N LEU A 254 -4.02 -1.70 25.67
CA LEU A 254 -3.99 -3.08 26.18
C LEU A 254 -3.16 -3.18 27.47
N PRO A 255 -3.39 -4.21 28.30
CA PRO A 255 -2.53 -4.51 29.45
C PRO A 255 -1.05 -4.62 29.06
N VAL A 256 -0.15 -4.23 29.98
CA VAL A 256 1.30 -4.19 29.75
C VAL A 256 1.80 -5.53 29.21
N GLU A 257 1.34 -6.62 29.81
CA GLU A 257 1.73 -8.00 29.49
C GLU A 257 1.34 -8.38 28.06
N VAL A 258 0.17 -7.93 27.60
CA VAL A 258 -0.31 -8.15 26.22
C VAL A 258 0.52 -7.34 25.24
N ARG A 259 0.84 -6.08 25.59
CA ARG A 259 1.70 -5.24 24.75
C ARG A 259 3.09 -5.84 24.58
N GLU A 260 3.69 -6.34 25.66
CA GLU A 260 4.98 -7.03 25.61
C GLU A 260 4.95 -8.26 24.72
N GLN A 261 3.89 -9.08 24.80
CA GLN A 261 3.72 -10.23 23.90
C GLN A 261 3.63 -9.81 22.42
N ILE A 262 2.87 -8.75 22.13
CA ILE A 262 2.78 -8.20 20.78
C ILE A 262 4.14 -7.69 20.31
N GLU A 263 4.89 -7.00 21.17
CA GLU A 263 6.22 -6.51 20.86
C GLU A 263 7.23 -7.63 20.62
N ASP A 264 7.20 -8.70 21.41
CA ASP A 264 8.04 -9.88 21.21
C ASP A 264 7.77 -10.50 19.83
N ILE A 265 6.51 -10.58 19.41
CA ILE A 265 6.13 -11.07 18.08
C ILE A 265 6.69 -10.17 16.97
N PHE A 266 6.67 -8.85 17.15
CA PHE A 266 7.25 -7.92 16.19
C PHE A 266 8.78 -7.98 16.14
N ASP A 267 9.43 -8.23 17.28
CA ASP A 267 10.89 -8.27 17.39
C ASP A 267 11.52 -9.59 16.93
N ASP A 268 10.70 -10.65 16.84
CA ASP A 268 11.11 -11.97 16.38
C ASP A 268 11.44 -11.96 14.87
N VAL A 269 12.74 -11.96 14.59
CA VAL A 269 13.30 -11.94 13.23
C VAL A 269 13.13 -13.27 12.51
N ALA A 270 12.86 -14.37 13.23
CA ALA A 270 12.61 -15.67 12.64
C ALA A 270 11.20 -15.77 12.04
N LEU A 271 10.27 -14.91 12.46
CA LEU A 271 8.90 -14.90 11.94
C LEU A 271 8.79 -14.12 10.63
N SER A 272 8.22 -14.79 9.64
CA SER A 272 7.70 -14.14 8.44
C SER A 272 6.50 -13.23 8.76
N PRO A 273 6.18 -12.25 7.90
CA PRO A 273 5.03 -11.38 8.13
C PRO A 273 3.68 -12.11 8.34
N PRO A 274 3.36 -13.19 7.59
CA PRO A 274 2.16 -13.99 7.85
C PRO A 274 2.17 -14.66 9.23
N GLU A 275 3.32 -15.17 9.68
CA GLU A 275 3.45 -15.81 10.99
C GLU A 275 3.31 -14.80 12.13
N ARG A 276 3.88 -13.60 11.99
CA ARG A 276 3.68 -12.50 12.95
C ARG A 276 2.20 -12.15 13.06
N PHE A 277 1.53 -11.97 11.93
CA PHE A 277 0.09 -11.68 11.92
C PHE A 277 -0.72 -12.80 12.57
N HIS A 278 -0.38 -14.06 12.28
CA HIS A 278 -1.01 -15.21 12.90
C HIS A 278 -0.85 -15.20 14.42
N LYS A 279 0.39 -15.03 14.92
CA LYS A 279 0.66 -14.98 16.37
C LYS A 279 -0.05 -13.79 17.04
N MET A 280 -0.03 -12.60 16.43
CA MET A 280 -0.74 -11.43 16.97
C MET A 280 -2.24 -11.67 17.09
N ARG A 281 -2.85 -12.33 16.09
CA ARG A 281 -4.27 -12.68 16.14
C ARG A 281 -4.58 -13.66 17.27
N LEU A 282 -3.71 -14.64 17.55
CA LEU A 282 -3.88 -15.53 18.70
C LEU A 282 -3.86 -14.76 20.03
N VAL A 283 -2.97 -13.76 20.15
CA VAL A 283 -2.96 -12.85 21.31
C VAL A 283 -4.27 -12.08 21.41
N PHE A 284 -4.81 -11.54 20.32
CA PHE A 284 -6.10 -10.85 20.35
C PHE A 284 -7.28 -11.78 20.67
N GLN A 285 -7.24 -13.04 20.23
CA GLN A 285 -8.26 -14.05 20.50
C GLN A 285 -8.27 -14.53 21.96
N SER A 286 -7.15 -14.46 22.66
CA SER A 286 -7.07 -14.82 24.08
C SER A 286 -7.47 -13.69 25.03
N LEU A 287 -7.73 -12.48 24.53
CA LEU A 287 -8.18 -11.35 25.35
C LEU A 287 -9.58 -11.57 25.97
N PRO A 288 -9.88 -10.93 27.11
CA PRO A 288 -11.24 -10.86 27.64
C PRO A 288 -12.22 -10.23 26.63
N GLU A 289 -13.49 -10.67 26.64
CA GLU A 289 -14.52 -10.19 25.70
C GLU A 289 -14.72 -8.67 25.75
N GLU A 290 -14.60 -8.07 26.94
CA GLU A 290 -14.67 -6.61 27.11
C GLU A 290 -13.59 -5.85 26.33
N MET A 291 -12.39 -6.45 26.20
CA MET A 291 -11.28 -5.87 25.44
C MET A 291 -11.40 -6.17 23.95
N LYS A 292 -11.86 -7.37 23.58
CA LYS A 292 -12.13 -7.73 22.19
C LYS A 292 -13.17 -6.81 21.54
N ALA A 293 -14.20 -6.41 22.29
CA ALA A 293 -15.22 -5.48 21.81
C ALA A 293 -14.68 -4.09 21.45
N ARG A 294 -13.49 -3.71 21.95
CA ARG A 294 -12.81 -2.44 21.63
C ARG A 294 -11.81 -2.56 20.49
N LEU A 295 -11.50 -3.78 20.04
CA LEU A 295 -10.61 -3.99 18.91
C LEU A 295 -11.31 -3.63 17.60
N PRO A 296 -10.58 -3.14 16.60
CA PRO A 296 -11.10 -3.04 15.24
C PRO A 296 -11.52 -4.44 14.74
N PRO A 297 -12.54 -4.52 13.86
CA PRO A 297 -13.00 -5.80 13.32
C PRO A 297 -11.85 -6.54 12.65
N LEU A 298 -11.57 -7.75 13.12
CA LEU A 298 -10.55 -8.61 12.54
C LEU A 298 -11.09 -9.17 11.22
N PRO A 299 -10.28 -9.24 10.14
CA PRO A 299 -10.73 -9.80 8.87
C PRO A 299 -11.13 -11.28 9.02
N ASP A 300 -12.33 -11.63 8.55
CA ASP A 300 -12.96 -12.95 8.72
C ASP A 300 -12.20 -14.11 8.03
N LYS A 301 -11.32 -13.82 7.06
CA LYS A 301 -10.62 -14.85 6.26
C LYS A 301 -9.11 -14.81 6.51
N MET A 302 -8.59 -15.93 7.01
CA MET A 302 -7.16 -16.20 7.11
C MET A 302 -6.52 -16.30 5.71
N PRO A 303 -5.35 -15.69 5.45
CA PRO A 303 -4.44 -16.28 4.48
C PRO A 303 -4.02 -17.66 4.99
N PRO A 304 -3.89 -18.68 4.13
CA PRO A 304 -3.51 -20.02 4.56
C PRO A 304 -2.19 -19.99 5.34
N PRO A 305 -2.02 -20.85 6.36
CA PRO A 305 -0.75 -20.95 7.07
C PRO A 305 0.36 -21.24 6.06
N PRO A 306 1.55 -20.61 6.21
CA PRO A 306 2.67 -20.96 5.36
C PRO A 306 2.97 -22.46 5.52
N PRO A 307 3.34 -23.15 4.43
CA PRO A 307 3.74 -24.55 4.51
C PRO A 307 4.91 -24.64 5.50
N MET A 308 4.80 -25.55 6.49
CA MET A 308 5.92 -25.84 7.37
C MET A 308 7.10 -26.27 6.49
N MET A 309 8.18 -25.50 6.49
CA MET A 309 9.43 -25.98 5.93
C MET A 309 9.93 -27.08 6.87
N THR A 310 9.61 -28.33 6.54
CA THR A 310 10.34 -29.48 7.06
C THR A 310 11.78 -29.31 6.64
N SER A 311 12.66 -29.15 7.64
CA SER A 311 14.11 -29.10 7.45
C SER A 311 14.55 -30.29 6.60
N LEU A 312 15.27 -30.01 5.52
CA LEU A 312 16.15 -30.94 4.83
C LEU A 312 17.59 -30.48 5.07
#